data_AF-A0A4Q7ZN94-F1
#
_entry.id   AF-A0A4Q7ZN94-F1
#
_cell.length_a   1.000
_cell.length_b   1.000
_cell.length_c   1.000
_cell.angle_alpha   90.00
_cell.angle_beta   90.00
_cell.angle_gamma   90.00
#
_symmetry.space_group_name_H-M   'P 1'
#
loop_
_entity.id
_entity.type
_entity.pdbx_description
1 polymer ?
#
loop_
_entity_poly.entity_id
_entity_poly.type
_entity_poly.pdbx_seq_one_letter_code
_entity_poly.pdbx_strand_id
1 'polypeptide(L)'
;MRRFVAAAALPLSLGVLALLAVSTAGAPALAQGVFVETNPSTARAGDEIAVRASCTDNLQAAAVSSSAFATVTAAPNYGFLTATVRVPPATPPGAYEVRLACPDGKKATGTLHVVTKVEPSHGPATGGGGTAADRAAPALVGGGVAAVVAGLIVAVAAWRRRAY
;
A
#
# COMPACT_ATOMS: atom_id res chain seq x y z
N MET A 1 -22.98 -57.80 36.21
CA MET A 1 -23.56 -57.27 37.47
C MET A 1 -22.91 -55.92 37.78
N ARG A 2 -23.73 -54.91 38.11
CA ARG A 2 -23.39 -53.59 38.69
C ARG A 2 -22.64 -52.61 37.77
N ARG A 3 -22.92 -51.30 37.72
CA ARG A 3 -24.06 -50.42 38.08
C ARG A 3 -23.65 -49.06 37.48
N PHE A 4 -24.61 -48.32 36.94
CA PHE A 4 -24.51 -46.97 36.43
C PHE A 4 -23.82 -45.98 37.39
N VAL A 5 -23.06 -45.03 36.84
CA VAL A 5 -23.09 -43.62 37.27
C VAL A 5 -23.01 -42.75 36.01
N ALA A 6 -24.05 -41.95 35.80
CA ALA A 6 -24.11 -40.86 34.85
C ALA A 6 -23.69 -39.55 35.57
N ALA A 7 -23.00 -38.66 34.85
CA ALA A 7 -22.88 -37.24 35.16
C ALA A 7 -22.74 -36.51 33.80
N ALA A 8 -23.82 -35.91 33.30
CA ALA A 8 -24.15 -34.47 33.44
C ALA A 8 -23.16 -33.59 32.63
N ALA A 9 -23.56 -33.12 31.44
CA ALA A 9 -24.09 -31.76 31.19
C ALA A 9 -22.94 -30.71 31.16
N LEU A 10 -22.78 -29.77 30.22
CA LEU A 10 -23.67 -29.07 29.29
C LEU A 10 -22.85 -28.57 28.06
N PRO A 11 -23.53 -28.17 26.97
CA PRO A 11 -22.94 -27.65 25.75
C PRO A 11 -22.66 -26.15 25.87
N LEU A 12 -21.51 -25.66 25.40
CA LEU A 12 -21.23 -24.23 25.31
C LEU A 12 -20.19 -23.96 24.24
N SER A 13 -20.64 -23.35 23.15
CA SER A 13 -19.97 -22.31 22.34
C SER A 13 -20.21 -22.44 20.83
N LEU A 14 -21.48 -22.31 20.42
CA LEU A 14 -21.77 -21.59 19.18
C LEU A 14 -21.29 -20.15 19.36
N GLY A 15 -20.16 -19.77 18.76
CA GLY A 15 -19.63 -18.41 18.93
C GLY A 15 -18.48 -18.02 18.01
N VAL A 16 -18.29 -18.69 16.88
CA VAL A 16 -17.17 -18.41 15.95
C VAL A 16 -17.68 -18.15 14.52
N LEU A 17 -18.69 -17.30 14.36
CA LEU A 17 -19.19 -16.94 13.01
C LEU A 17 -19.63 -15.48 12.83
N ALA A 18 -19.10 -14.56 13.64
CA ALA A 18 -19.49 -13.13 13.57
C ALA A 18 -18.32 -12.18 13.25
N LEU A 19 -17.23 -12.63 12.63
CA LEU A 19 -16.04 -11.80 12.35
C LEU A 19 -15.77 -11.48 10.86
N LEU A 20 -16.76 -11.57 9.98
CA LEU A 20 -16.56 -11.34 8.53
C LEU A 20 -17.25 -10.08 7.97
N ALA A 21 -17.79 -9.18 8.80
CA ALA A 21 -18.48 -7.97 8.32
C ALA A 21 -17.62 -6.69 8.36
N VAL A 22 -16.31 -6.78 8.16
CA VAL A 22 -15.44 -5.61 8.09
C VAL A 22 -15.30 -5.14 6.63
N SER A 23 -16.19 -4.20 6.29
CA SER A 23 -15.97 -3.06 5.39
C SER A 23 -15.38 -3.32 4.01
N THR A 24 -16.25 -3.59 3.02
CA THR A 24 -16.02 -3.11 1.65
C THR A 24 -16.43 -1.63 1.57
N ALA A 25 -15.63 -0.74 2.19
CA ALA A 25 -15.67 0.66 1.81
C ALA A 25 -15.19 0.72 0.35
N GLY A 26 -16.13 0.83 -0.58
CA GLY A 26 -15.81 0.96 -2.00
C GLY A 26 -14.94 2.19 -2.19
N ALA A 27 -13.66 1.99 -2.51
CA ALA A 27 -12.89 3.00 -3.21
C ALA A 27 -13.67 3.35 -4.50
N PRO A 28 -13.68 4.61 -4.96
CA PRO A 28 -14.27 4.94 -6.24
C PRO A 28 -13.57 4.07 -7.29
N ALA A 29 -14.31 3.15 -7.90
CA ALA A 29 -13.83 2.42 -9.05
C ALA A 29 -13.58 3.45 -10.15
N LEU A 30 -12.30 3.80 -10.38
CA LEU A 30 -11.90 4.56 -11.55
C LEU A 30 -12.46 3.80 -12.75
N ALA A 31 -13.39 4.43 -13.47
CA ALA A 31 -13.92 3.87 -14.71
C ALA A 31 -12.71 3.52 -15.58
N GLN A 32 -12.51 2.23 -15.88
CA GLN A 32 -11.29 1.68 -16.50
C GLN A 32 -11.08 2.12 -17.98
N GLY A 33 -11.49 3.33 -18.35
CA GLY A 33 -11.29 3.88 -19.68
C GLY A 33 -11.23 5.41 -19.74
N VAL A 34 -11.75 6.15 -18.74
CA VAL A 34 -11.73 7.62 -18.76
C VAL A 34 -11.25 8.17 -17.42
N PHE A 35 -10.09 8.83 -17.40
CA PHE A 35 -9.49 9.37 -16.19
C PHE A 35 -8.64 10.60 -16.48
N VAL A 36 -8.36 11.40 -15.45
CA VAL A 36 -7.39 12.49 -15.47
C VAL A 36 -6.60 12.51 -14.17
N GLU A 37 -5.29 12.63 -14.29
CA GLU A 37 -4.34 12.58 -13.20
C GLU A 37 -3.26 13.65 -13.41
N THR A 38 -2.85 14.27 -12.31
CA THR A 38 -1.73 15.23 -12.28
C THR A 38 -0.54 14.62 -11.56
N ASN A 39 0.65 14.76 -12.12
CA ASN A 39 1.90 14.34 -11.53
C ASN A 39 2.86 15.55 -11.42
N PRO A 40 3.17 16.03 -10.21
CA PRO A 40 2.61 15.60 -8.93
C PRO A 40 1.14 16.04 -8.72
N SER A 41 0.43 15.38 -7.81
CA SER A 41 -0.92 15.79 -7.37
C SER A 41 -0.90 16.89 -6.30
N THR A 42 0.29 17.25 -5.83
CA THR A 42 0.54 18.37 -4.91
C THR A 42 1.69 19.20 -5.47
N ALA A 43 1.47 20.50 -5.67
CA ALA A 43 2.44 21.40 -6.29
C ALA A 43 2.45 22.77 -5.60
N ARG A 44 3.55 23.53 -5.73
CA ARG A 44 3.58 24.94 -5.35
C ARG A 44 3.04 25.81 -6.48
N ALA A 45 2.56 27.00 -6.13
CA ALA A 45 2.33 28.05 -7.11
C ALA A 45 3.64 28.37 -7.84
N GLY A 46 3.61 28.43 -9.17
CA GLY A 46 4.79 28.59 -10.02
C GLY A 46 5.38 27.27 -10.55
N ASP A 47 5.02 26.13 -9.98
CA ASP A 47 5.53 24.81 -10.42
C ASP A 47 4.92 24.38 -11.75
N GLU A 48 5.65 23.51 -12.44
CA GLU A 48 5.20 22.84 -13.65
C GLU A 48 4.77 21.42 -13.30
N ILE A 49 3.59 21.03 -13.78
CA ILE A 49 2.99 19.72 -13.51
C ILE A 49 2.67 19.02 -14.84
N ALA A 50 2.83 17.70 -14.83
CA ALA A 50 2.38 16.86 -15.92
C ALA A 50 0.92 16.45 -15.69
N VAL A 51 0.11 16.52 -16.73
CA VAL A 51 -1.25 15.99 -16.77
C VAL A 51 -1.22 14.74 -17.64
N ARG A 52 -1.76 13.64 -17.12
CA ARG A 52 -2.01 12.41 -17.87
C ARG A 52 -3.51 12.11 -17.82
N ALA A 53 -4.09 11.86 -18.97
CA ALA A 53 -5.50 11.57 -19.12
C ALA A 53 -5.71 10.37 -20.05
N SER A 54 -6.90 9.79 -19.96
CA SER A 54 -7.40 8.81 -20.92
C SER A 54 -8.85 9.13 -21.22
N CYS A 55 -9.22 9.00 -22.49
CA CYS A 55 -10.56 8.99 -23.02
C CYS A 55 -10.84 7.60 -23.61
N THR A 56 -12.05 7.38 -24.14
CA THR A 56 -12.37 6.13 -24.85
C THR A 56 -11.48 5.95 -26.09
N ASP A 57 -11.16 7.05 -26.77
CA ASP A 57 -10.21 7.12 -27.88
C ASP A 57 -9.09 8.12 -27.52
N ASN A 58 -7.86 7.62 -27.40
CA ASN A 58 -6.68 8.40 -27.04
C ASN A 58 -5.89 8.89 -28.27
N LEU A 59 -6.42 8.71 -29.49
CA LEU A 59 -5.82 9.24 -30.73
C LEU A 59 -6.26 10.67 -31.02
N GLN A 60 -7.27 11.17 -30.32
CA GLN A 60 -7.79 12.53 -30.45
C GLN A 60 -7.40 13.36 -29.23
N ALA A 61 -7.05 14.64 -29.47
CA ALA A 61 -6.77 15.56 -28.38
C ALA A 61 -8.02 15.82 -27.53
N ALA A 62 -7.83 16.05 -26.23
CA ALA A 62 -8.90 16.36 -25.29
C ALA A 62 -8.60 17.63 -24.50
N ALA A 63 -9.63 18.29 -23.99
CA ALA A 63 -9.46 19.50 -23.17
C ALA A 63 -9.36 19.12 -21.70
N VAL A 64 -8.35 19.64 -21.01
CA VAL A 64 -8.22 19.58 -19.56
C VAL A 64 -8.31 20.99 -18.99
N SER A 65 -9.12 21.19 -17.95
CA SER A 65 -9.35 22.51 -17.38
C SER A 65 -9.28 22.48 -15.86
N SER A 66 -8.76 23.56 -15.28
CA SER A 66 -8.81 23.79 -13.83
C SER A 66 -8.79 25.29 -13.54
N SER A 67 -9.39 25.69 -12.42
CA SER A 67 -9.22 27.05 -11.91
C SER A 67 -7.80 27.35 -11.43
N ALA A 68 -6.94 26.33 -11.30
CA ALA A 68 -5.52 26.51 -10.98
C ALA A 68 -4.65 26.93 -12.16
N PHE A 69 -4.94 26.50 -13.40
CA PHE A 69 -4.02 26.66 -14.55
C PHE A 69 -4.73 26.90 -15.90
N ALA A 70 -6.01 27.25 -15.89
CA ALA A 70 -6.88 27.43 -17.06
C ALA A 70 -7.08 26.14 -17.89
N THR A 71 -7.57 26.28 -19.12
CA THR A 71 -7.84 25.16 -20.05
C THR A 71 -6.62 24.92 -20.94
N VAL A 72 -6.18 23.67 -21.02
CA VAL A 72 -5.09 23.18 -21.87
C VAL A 72 -5.58 22.03 -22.74
N THR A 73 -4.94 21.85 -23.90
CA THR A 73 -5.18 20.70 -24.76
C THR A 73 -4.18 19.59 -24.44
N ALA A 74 -4.68 18.41 -24.05
CA ALA A 74 -3.89 17.20 -23.88
C ALA A 74 -3.80 16.43 -25.20
N ALA A 75 -2.57 16.12 -25.62
CA ALA A 75 -2.27 15.51 -26.90
C ALA A 75 -1.96 14.00 -26.75
N PRO A 76 -2.24 13.19 -27.77
CA PRO A 76 -1.86 11.77 -27.81
C PRO A 76 -0.37 11.55 -27.58
N ASN A 77 -0.05 10.67 -26.63
CA ASN A 77 1.29 10.26 -26.28
C ASN A 77 1.29 8.81 -25.76
N TYR A 78 1.82 7.88 -26.55
CA TYR A 78 1.99 6.46 -26.21
C TYR A 78 0.75 5.79 -25.57
N GLY A 79 -0.44 6.04 -26.13
CA GLY A 79 -1.69 5.43 -25.67
C GLY A 79 -2.42 6.19 -24.56
N PHE A 80 -1.91 7.35 -24.14
CA PHE A 80 -2.57 8.29 -23.22
C PHE A 80 -2.63 9.69 -23.82
N LEU A 81 -3.35 10.60 -23.18
CA LEU A 81 -3.33 12.02 -23.47
C LEU A 81 -2.46 12.73 -22.44
N THR A 82 -1.50 13.53 -22.88
CA THR A 82 -0.59 14.25 -21.99
C THR A 82 -0.55 15.74 -22.29
N ALA A 83 -0.39 16.54 -21.23
CA ALA A 83 -0.11 17.96 -21.31
C ALA A 83 0.84 18.35 -20.19
N THR A 84 1.59 19.43 -20.40
CA THR A 84 2.39 20.07 -19.36
C THR A 84 1.80 21.43 -19.10
N VAL A 85 1.52 21.75 -17.84
CA VAL A 85 0.94 23.03 -17.44
C VAL A 85 1.70 23.63 -16.28
N ARG A 86 1.76 24.95 -16.24
CA ARG A 86 2.34 25.70 -15.12
C ARG A 86 1.23 26.27 -14.26
N VAL A 87 1.33 26.06 -12.95
CA VAL A 87 0.46 26.73 -11.98
C VAL A 87 0.95 28.17 -11.87
N PRO A 88 0.12 29.20 -12.12
CA PRO A 88 0.51 30.59 -11.95
C PRO A 88 1.03 30.88 -10.53
N PRO A 89 2.04 31.76 -10.37
CA PRO A 89 2.64 32.06 -9.07
C PRO A 89 1.69 32.79 -8.11
N ALA A 90 0.61 33.40 -8.63
CA ALA A 90 -0.41 34.09 -7.85
C ALA A 90 -1.56 33.17 -7.40
N THR A 91 -1.53 31.87 -7.74
CA THR A 91 -2.58 30.92 -7.38
C THR A 91 -2.58 30.69 -5.86
N PRO A 92 -3.70 30.94 -5.15
CA PRO A 92 -3.79 30.66 -3.71
C PRO A 92 -3.59 29.18 -3.38
N PRO A 93 -3.14 28.84 -2.16
CA PRO A 93 -3.15 27.46 -1.71
C PRO A 93 -4.59 26.94 -1.59
N GLY A 94 -4.82 25.70 -2.00
CA GLY A 94 -6.16 25.09 -2.00
C GLY A 94 -6.24 23.79 -2.78
N ALA A 95 -7.41 23.15 -2.73
CA ALA A 95 -7.73 22.00 -3.57
C ALA A 95 -8.46 22.47 -4.83
N TYR A 96 -7.92 22.12 -5.99
CA TYR A 96 -8.41 22.54 -7.29
C TYR A 96 -8.89 21.32 -8.08
N GLU A 97 -10.11 21.41 -8.60
CA GLU A 97 -10.66 20.37 -9.46
C GLU A 97 -10.01 20.45 -10.85
N VAL A 98 -9.58 19.29 -11.36
CA VAL A 98 -9.05 19.12 -12.71
C VAL A 98 -10.07 18.35 -13.52
N ARG A 99 -10.62 18.96 -14.56
CA ARG A 99 -11.69 18.40 -15.38
C ARG A 99 -11.17 18.04 -16.76
N LEU A 100 -11.38 16.79 -17.15
CA LEU A 100 -11.19 16.31 -18.51
C LEU A 100 -12.52 16.35 -19.27
N ALA A 101 -12.48 16.87 -20.49
CA ALA A 101 -13.56 16.80 -21.46
C ALA A 101 -13.06 16.08 -22.71
N CYS A 102 -13.58 14.86 -22.92
CA CYS A 102 -13.26 14.03 -24.08
C CYS A 102 -14.11 14.44 -25.30
N PRO A 103 -13.62 14.20 -26.53
CA PRO A 103 -14.37 14.47 -27.76
C PRO A 103 -15.70 13.72 -27.87
N ASP A 104 -15.79 12.53 -27.26
CA ASP A 104 -17.00 11.70 -27.18
C ASP A 104 -18.01 12.17 -26.11
N GLY A 105 -17.76 13.31 -25.47
CA GLY A 105 -18.61 13.90 -24.44
C GLY A 105 -18.42 13.31 -23.04
N LYS A 106 -17.58 12.28 -22.88
CA LYS A 106 -17.24 11.73 -21.56
C LYS A 106 -16.37 12.70 -20.79
N LYS A 107 -16.44 12.60 -19.46
CA LYS A 107 -15.74 13.48 -18.54
C LYS A 107 -15.11 12.68 -17.41
N ALA A 108 -13.98 13.16 -16.92
CA ALA A 108 -13.36 12.69 -15.70
C ALA A 108 -12.89 13.87 -14.86
N THR A 109 -12.77 13.65 -13.56
CA THR A 109 -12.34 14.65 -12.59
C THR A 109 -11.19 14.10 -11.76
N GLY A 110 -10.21 14.96 -11.53
CA GLY A 110 -9.07 14.74 -10.64
C GLY A 110 -8.93 15.93 -9.69
N THR A 111 -8.04 15.82 -8.71
CA THR A 111 -7.78 16.89 -7.74
C THR A 111 -6.30 17.24 -7.72
N LEU A 112 -6.00 18.53 -7.81
CA LEU A 112 -4.67 19.11 -7.63
C LEU A 112 -4.65 19.92 -6.33
N HIS A 113 -3.68 19.65 -5.46
CA HIS A 113 -3.46 20.43 -4.26
C HIS A 113 -2.35 21.46 -4.48
N VAL A 114 -2.71 22.74 -4.42
CA VAL A 114 -1.73 23.83 -4.41
C VAL A 114 -1.37 24.15 -2.97
N VAL A 115 -0.09 24.07 -2.63
CA VAL A 115 0.42 24.29 -1.26
C VAL A 115 1.51 25.35 -1.25
N THR A 116 1.72 25.98 -0.09
CA THR A 116 2.80 26.96 0.09
C THR A 116 4.18 26.30 0.22
N LYS A 117 4.23 25.10 0.81
CA LYS A 117 5.44 24.29 0.94
C LYS A 117 5.12 22.82 0.62
N VAL A 118 5.85 22.25 -0.34
CA VAL A 118 5.83 20.80 -0.60
C VAL A 118 6.97 20.18 0.20
N GLU A 119 6.65 19.35 1.18
CA GLU A 119 7.63 18.53 1.90
C GLU A 119 7.44 17.07 1.48
N PRO A 120 8.41 16.43 0.80
CA PRO A 120 8.33 15.02 0.47
C PRO A 120 8.31 14.20 1.76
N SER A 121 7.22 13.48 2.01
CA SER A 121 7.17 12.52 3.10
C SER A 121 8.05 11.33 2.71
N HIS A 122 9.17 11.14 3.41
CA HIS A 122 10.02 9.96 3.22
C HIS A 122 9.15 8.69 3.38
N GLY A 123 9.24 7.79 2.39
CA GLY A 123 8.54 6.51 2.44
C GLY A 123 8.91 5.71 3.70
N PRO A 124 8.09 4.72 4.10
CA PRO A 124 8.33 3.94 5.31
C PRO A 124 9.74 3.35 5.27
N ALA A 125 10.53 3.62 6.32
CA ALA A 125 11.85 3.01 6.47
C ALA A 125 11.68 1.52 6.77
N THR A 126 11.43 0.70 5.74
CA THR A 126 11.29 -0.77 5.86
C THR A 126 12.65 -1.46 6.03
N GLY A 127 13.61 -0.83 6.70
CA GLY A 127 14.90 -1.42 7.02
C GLY A 127 14.73 -2.54 8.03
N GLY A 128 14.66 -3.79 7.57
CA GLY A 128 14.50 -5.00 8.40
C GLY A 128 15.72 -5.37 9.26
N GLY A 129 16.61 -4.43 9.60
CA GLY A 129 17.83 -4.69 10.36
C GLY A 129 17.63 -4.87 11.87
N GLY A 130 16.46 -4.49 12.41
CA GLY A 130 16.22 -4.46 13.86
C GLY A 130 15.88 -5.81 14.52
N THR A 131 15.60 -6.86 13.75
CA THR A 131 15.23 -8.17 14.31
C THR A 131 16.42 -9.14 14.44
N ALA A 132 17.62 -8.72 14.07
CA ALA A 132 18.79 -9.60 14.03
C ALA A 132 19.54 -9.74 15.38
N ALA A 133 19.42 -8.78 16.30
CA ALA A 133 20.36 -8.70 17.42
C ALA A 133 19.83 -9.23 18.78
N ASP A 134 18.61 -8.93 19.21
CA ASP A 134 18.46 -8.80 20.67
C ASP A 134 17.73 -9.91 21.43
N ARG A 135 16.99 -10.82 20.80
CA ARG A 135 16.20 -11.82 21.58
C ARG A 135 16.48 -13.29 21.29
N ALA A 136 16.90 -13.64 20.07
CA ALA A 136 17.15 -15.03 19.71
C ALA A 136 18.64 -15.41 19.75
N ALA A 137 19.54 -14.44 19.68
CA ALA A 137 20.99 -14.66 19.68
C ALA A 137 21.50 -15.45 20.91
N PRO A 138 21.15 -15.11 22.18
CA PRO A 138 21.62 -15.89 23.32
C PRO A 138 20.99 -17.29 23.40
N ALA A 139 19.76 -17.45 22.89
CA ALA A 139 19.06 -18.73 22.90
C ALA A 139 19.63 -19.70 21.86
N LEU A 140 19.96 -19.21 20.65
CA LEU A 140 20.64 -20.01 19.61
C LEU A 140 22.06 -20.39 20.01
N VAL A 141 22.83 -19.45 20.57
CA VAL A 141 24.19 -19.72 21.05
C VAL A 141 24.16 -20.68 22.24
N GLY A 142 23.31 -20.43 23.25
CA GLY A 142 23.18 -21.28 24.42
C GLY A 142 22.67 -22.69 24.10
N GLY A 143 21.65 -22.79 23.23
CA GLY A 143 21.11 -24.07 22.78
C GLY A 143 22.11 -24.91 22.00
N GLY A 144 22.89 -24.28 21.11
CA GLY A 144 23.95 -24.96 20.36
C GLY A 144 25.03 -25.57 21.25
N VAL A 145 25.51 -24.81 22.25
CA VAL A 145 26.53 -25.29 23.19
C VAL A 145 26.02 -26.47 24.03
N ALA A 146 24.79 -26.39 24.54
CA ALA A 146 24.20 -27.46 25.33
C ALA A 146 24.11 -28.79 24.56
N ALA A 147 23.75 -28.73 23.28
CA ALA A 147 23.66 -29.92 22.42
C ALA A 147 25.02 -30.60 22.21
N VAL A 148 26.08 -29.82 21.99
CA VAL A 148 27.45 -30.35 21.82
C VAL A 148 27.95 -31.05 23.09
N VAL A 149 27.73 -30.44 24.25
CA VAL A 149 28.13 -31.01 25.54
C VAL A 149 27.40 -32.34 25.80
N ALA A 150 26.09 -32.39 25.55
CA ALA A 150 25.31 -33.62 25.69
C ALA A 150 25.84 -34.73 24.77
N GLY A 151 26.15 -34.40 23.51
CA GLY A 151 26.75 -35.34 22.56
C GLY A 151 28.09 -35.91 23.04
N LEU A 152 28.97 -35.07 23.58
CA LEU A 152 30.27 -35.50 24.12
C LEU A 152 30.12 -36.44 25.32
N ILE A 153 29.20 -36.15 26.24
CA ILE A 153 28.94 -37.01 27.41
C ILE A 153 28.47 -38.40 26.96
N VAL A 154 27.54 -38.45 26.00
CA VAL A 154 27.04 -39.72 25.45
C VAL A 154 28.16 -40.48 24.74
N ALA A 155 28.99 -39.80 23.95
CA ALA A 155 30.11 -40.41 23.25
C ALA A 155 31.13 -41.02 24.22
N VAL A 156 31.51 -40.28 25.28
CA VAL A 156 32.43 -40.77 26.32
C VAL A 156 31.83 -41.94 27.08
N ALA A 157 30.55 -41.87 27.45
CA ALA A 157 29.85 -42.96 28.14
C ALA A 157 29.78 -44.22 27.26
N ALA A 158 29.52 -44.08 25.97
CA ALA A 158 29.53 -45.19 25.03
C ALA A 158 30.93 -45.79 24.87
N TRP A 159 31.98 -44.97 24.87
CA TRP A 159 33.35 -45.45 24.72
C TRP A 159 33.81 -46.22 25.96
N ARG A 160 33.47 -45.74 27.17
CA ARG A 160 33.77 -46.43 28.44
C ARG A 160 33.07 -47.79 28.54
N ARG A 161 31.85 -47.93 28.01
CA ARG A 161 31.13 -49.21 27.97
C ARG A 161 31.70 -50.22 26.98
N ARG A 162 32.52 -49.78 26.01
CA ARG A 162 33.19 -50.65 25.03
C ARG A 162 34.61 -51.04 25.45
N ALA A 163 35.17 -50.33 26.43
CA ALA A 163 36.50 -50.56 26.96
C ALA A 163 36.50 -51.47 28.20
N TYR A 164 35.32 -51.88 28.68
CA TYR A 164 35.11 -52.91 29.69
C TYR A 164 34.41 -54.09 29.02
#